data_AF-A0A7S3KVA1-F1
#
_entry.id   AF-A0A7S3KVA1-F1
#
_cell.length_a   1.000
_cell.length_b   1.000
_cell.length_c   1.000
_cell.angle_alpha   90.00
_cell.angle_beta   90.00
_cell.angle_gamma   90.00
#
_symmetry.space_group_name_H-M   'P 1'
#
loop_
_entity.id
_entity.type
_entity.pdbx_description
1 polymer ?
#
loop_
_entity_poly.entity_id
_entity_poly.type
_entity_poly.pdbx_seq_one_letter_code
_entity_poly.pdbx_strand_id
1 'polypeptide(L)'
;DFGSESAFLKTEGEIISKEDTESIISKYLQDLEIEKLITLNFTKKMIAPTSIVHDSKKKKSRMNIRLPIEYREDRVLTMLHHEIGTHFCRKVNDRKQKWHGKKDKYDIASCIQTEEGFAVINQYSEYSLSPGKKAYFYKAALNYYSACKAGSLSFADLFKDLEQYIDDPNRRWHFTLRVKRGLTDTAQAGGLYKDQVYLEGAYKILKERKNINFHALISGKISLEDLDRPFLMKIIRCDH
;
A
#
# COMPACT_ATOMS: atom_id res chain seq x y z
N ASP A 1 17.16 -3.72 -18.49
CA ASP A 1 16.85 -4.96 -17.77
C ASP A 1 15.60 -5.67 -18.29
N PHE A 2 14.42 -5.04 -18.38
CA PHE A 2 13.17 -5.75 -18.74
C PHE A 2 12.55 -5.41 -20.11
N GLY A 3 12.93 -4.30 -20.74
CA GLY A 3 12.44 -3.92 -22.09
C GLY A 3 11.04 -3.30 -22.11
N SER A 4 10.09 -3.77 -21.30
CA SER A 4 8.75 -3.17 -21.14
C SER A 4 8.16 -3.39 -19.74
N GLU A 5 7.08 -2.66 -19.41
CA GLU A 5 6.33 -2.88 -18.16
C GLU A 5 5.69 -4.26 -18.13
N SER A 6 5.05 -4.70 -19.22
CA SER A 6 4.49 -6.06 -19.28
C SER A 6 5.54 -7.15 -19.05
N ALA A 7 6.76 -6.96 -19.56
CA ALA A 7 7.86 -7.89 -19.31
C ALA A 7 8.33 -7.86 -17.85
N PHE A 8 8.39 -6.68 -17.22
CA PHE A 8 8.67 -6.56 -15.78
C PHE A 8 7.59 -7.27 -14.95
N LEU A 9 6.30 -7.06 -15.24
CA LEU A 9 5.19 -7.69 -14.50
C LEU A 9 5.19 -9.22 -14.61
N LYS A 10 5.65 -9.78 -15.74
CA LYS A 10 5.82 -11.24 -15.88
C LYS A 10 6.88 -11.82 -14.93
N THR A 11 7.78 -10.99 -14.40
CA THR A 11 8.75 -11.46 -13.39
C THR A 11 8.13 -11.74 -12.02
N GLU A 12 6.88 -11.34 -11.78
CA GLU A 12 6.13 -11.60 -10.54
C GLU A 12 5.40 -12.97 -10.54
N GLY A 13 5.75 -13.88 -11.46
CA GLY A 13 5.16 -15.22 -11.61
C GLY A 13 3.90 -15.24 -12.49
N GLU A 14 3.24 -16.40 -12.59
CA GLU A 14 2.03 -16.56 -13.40
C GLU A 14 0.76 -16.10 -12.67
N ILE A 15 -0.32 -15.85 -13.43
CA ILE A 15 -1.63 -15.54 -12.83
C ILE A 15 -2.14 -16.79 -12.11
N ILE A 16 -2.50 -16.63 -10.83
CA ILE A 16 -2.92 -17.74 -9.98
C ILE A 16 -4.43 -17.94 -9.99
N SER A 17 -4.86 -19.17 -9.64
CA SER A 17 -6.27 -19.51 -9.50
C SER A 17 -6.91 -18.83 -8.28
N LYS A 18 -8.24 -18.91 -8.19
CA LYS A 18 -8.96 -18.45 -6.99
C LYS A 18 -8.60 -19.31 -5.79
N GLU A 19 -8.47 -20.62 -5.99
CA GLU A 19 -8.14 -21.61 -4.98
C GLU A 19 -6.74 -21.38 -4.42
N ASP A 20 -5.76 -21.12 -5.28
CA ASP A 20 -4.38 -20.77 -4.86
C ASP A 20 -4.35 -19.43 -4.12
N THR A 21 -5.09 -18.44 -4.62
CA THR A 21 -5.24 -17.14 -3.93
C THR A 21 -5.80 -17.32 -2.52
N GLU A 22 -6.87 -18.11 -2.38
CA GLU A 22 -7.50 -18.41 -1.10
C GLU A 22 -6.55 -19.18 -0.15
N SER A 23 -5.81 -20.16 -0.68
CA SER A 23 -4.81 -20.93 0.07
C SER A 23 -3.68 -20.04 0.62
N ILE A 24 -3.11 -19.18 -0.23
CA ILE A 24 -2.02 -18.28 0.16
C ILE A 24 -2.49 -17.27 1.21
N ILE A 25 -3.67 -16.66 1.01
CA ILE A 25 -4.26 -15.74 2.00
C ILE A 25 -4.51 -16.47 3.32
N SER A 26 -5.12 -17.66 3.28
CA SER A 26 -5.45 -18.42 4.49
C SER A 26 -4.20 -18.77 5.28
N LYS A 27 -3.15 -19.24 4.61
CA LYS A 27 -1.85 -19.51 5.23
C LYS A 27 -1.26 -18.25 5.87
N TYR A 28 -1.23 -17.13 5.14
CA TYR A 28 -0.69 -15.87 5.64
C TYR A 28 -1.43 -15.38 6.91
N LEU A 29 -2.75 -15.54 6.96
CA LEU A 29 -3.54 -15.18 8.13
C LEU A 29 -3.31 -16.11 9.33
N GLN A 30 -3.07 -17.40 9.08
CA GLN A 30 -2.72 -18.40 10.11
C GLN A 30 -1.32 -18.15 10.68
N ASP A 31 -0.34 -17.87 9.81
CA ASP A 31 1.04 -17.57 10.22
C ASP A 31 1.11 -16.32 11.11
N LEU A 32 0.14 -15.41 10.98
CA LEU A 32 -0.02 -14.23 11.82
C LEU A 32 -1.01 -14.42 12.98
N GLU A 33 -1.64 -15.59 13.13
CA GLU A 33 -2.65 -15.91 14.16
C GLU A 33 -3.85 -14.95 14.19
N ILE A 34 -4.27 -14.45 13.03
CA ILE A 34 -5.37 -13.45 12.88
C ILE A 34 -6.53 -13.94 12.01
N GLU A 35 -6.58 -15.22 11.68
CA GLU A 35 -7.61 -15.82 10.81
C GLU A 35 -9.04 -15.63 11.35
N LYS A 36 -9.20 -15.49 12.68
CA LYS A 36 -10.50 -15.22 13.31
C LYS A 36 -10.96 -13.76 13.20
N LEU A 37 -10.03 -12.86 12.87
CA LEU A 37 -10.28 -11.41 12.79
C LEU A 37 -10.66 -10.95 11.38
N ILE A 38 -10.37 -11.76 10.36
CA ILE A 38 -10.58 -11.40 8.94
C ILE A 38 -11.41 -12.48 8.25
N THR A 39 -12.47 -12.07 7.56
CA THR A 39 -13.23 -12.93 6.66
C THR A 39 -12.90 -12.63 5.21
N LEU A 40 -12.65 -13.67 4.41
CA LEU A 40 -12.38 -13.54 2.98
C LEU A 40 -13.69 -13.53 2.19
N ASN A 41 -13.76 -12.68 1.17
CA ASN A 41 -14.91 -12.55 0.29
C ASN A 41 -14.47 -12.30 -1.16
N PHE A 42 -14.86 -13.17 -2.09
CA PHE A 42 -14.61 -12.99 -3.52
C PHE A 42 -15.81 -12.37 -4.21
N THR A 43 -15.62 -11.32 -5.01
CA THR A 43 -16.74 -10.60 -5.65
C THR A 43 -16.37 -10.00 -7.00
N LYS A 44 -17.31 -9.99 -7.94
CA LYS A 44 -17.15 -9.27 -9.23
C LYS A 44 -17.45 -7.77 -9.11
N LYS A 45 -18.11 -7.33 -8.03
CA LYS A 45 -18.62 -5.96 -7.86
C LYS A 45 -17.61 -5.06 -7.14
N MET A 46 -16.42 -4.93 -7.71
CA MET A 46 -15.36 -4.08 -7.18
C MET A 46 -14.56 -3.42 -8.30
N ILE A 47 -13.99 -2.25 -8.00
CA ILE A 47 -13.03 -1.57 -8.89
C ILE A 47 -11.60 -2.00 -8.51
N ALA A 48 -11.24 -1.86 -7.23
CA ALA A 48 -9.93 -2.25 -6.74
C ALA A 48 -9.77 -3.79 -6.70
N PRO A 49 -8.57 -4.33 -6.97
CA PRO A 49 -8.28 -5.77 -6.84
C PRO A 49 -8.47 -6.32 -5.43
N THR A 50 -8.09 -5.55 -4.41
CA THR A 50 -8.29 -5.87 -2.99
C THR A 50 -8.89 -4.67 -2.26
N SER A 51 -9.70 -4.93 -1.23
CA SER A 51 -10.03 -3.95 -0.20
C SER A 51 -10.18 -4.62 1.16
N ILE A 52 -9.85 -3.91 2.23
CA ILE A 52 -10.16 -4.34 3.60
C ILE A 52 -11.22 -3.41 4.18
N VAL A 53 -12.39 -3.98 4.49
CA VAL A 53 -13.49 -3.27 5.13
C VAL A 53 -13.58 -3.69 6.59
N HIS A 54 -13.67 -2.73 7.50
CA HIS A 54 -13.70 -3.01 8.92
C HIS A 54 -15.09 -2.77 9.50
N ASP A 55 -15.62 -3.78 10.19
CA ASP A 55 -16.83 -3.67 10.98
C ASP A 55 -16.45 -3.36 12.43
N SER A 56 -16.55 -2.09 12.81
CA SER A 56 -16.24 -1.64 14.18
C SER A 56 -17.16 -2.28 15.23
N LYS A 57 -18.42 -2.62 14.89
CA LYS A 57 -19.36 -3.23 15.82
C LYS A 57 -19.01 -4.69 16.10
N LYS A 58 -18.67 -5.44 15.07
CA LYS A 58 -18.32 -6.87 15.18
C LYS A 58 -16.85 -7.11 15.52
N LYS A 59 -16.03 -6.05 15.56
CA LYS A 59 -14.56 -6.12 15.70
C LYS A 59 -13.88 -7.05 14.68
N LYS A 60 -14.56 -7.36 13.57
CA LYS A 60 -14.07 -8.20 12.47
C LYS A 60 -13.85 -7.35 11.23
N SER A 61 -12.95 -7.81 10.37
CA SER A 61 -12.69 -7.18 9.08
C SER A 61 -13.02 -8.15 7.96
N ARG A 62 -13.35 -7.61 6.79
CA ARG A 62 -13.61 -8.38 5.59
C ARG A 62 -12.60 -7.99 4.54
N MET A 63 -11.81 -8.95 4.09
CA MET A 63 -10.93 -8.81 2.94
C MET A 63 -11.72 -9.19 1.69
N ASN A 64 -11.96 -8.23 0.81
CA ASN A 64 -12.63 -8.47 -0.45
C ASN A 64 -11.60 -8.58 -1.57
N ILE A 65 -11.68 -9.65 -2.36
CA ILE A 65 -10.87 -9.89 -3.55
C ILE A 65 -11.76 -9.82 -4.78
N ARG A 66 -11.33 -9.06 -5.80
CA ARG A 66 -12.06 -8.92 -7.05
C ARG A 66 -11.94 -10.18 -7.91
N LEU A 67 -13.03 -10.57 -8.57
CA LEU A 67 -13.06 -11.57 -9.63
C LEU A 67 -13.20 -10.90 -11.01
N PRO A 68 -12.55 -11.42 -12.08
CA PRO A 68 -11.60 -12.54 -12.07
C PRO A 68 -10.30 -12.20 -11.31
N ILE A 69 -9.56 -13.23 -10.91
CA ILE A 69 -8.27 -13.05 -10.23
C ILE A 69 -7.26 -12.51 -11.25
N GLU A 70 -6.59 -11.42 -10.88
CA GLU A 70 -5.51 -10.80 -11.66
C GLU A 70 -4.17 -10.84 -10.90
N TYR A 71 -4.14 -11.52 -9.75
CA TYR A 71 -2.92 -11.68 -8.98
C TYR A 71 -1.98 -12.66 -9.64
N ARG A 72 -0.70 -12.30 -9.66
CA ARG A 72 0.40 -13.21 -9.94
C ARG A 72 0.92 -13.83 -8.64
N GLU A 73 1.62 -14.96 -8.75
CA GLU A 73 2.16 -15.76 -7.63
C GLU A 73 2.84 -14.90 -6.56
N ASP A 74 3.81 -14.07 -6.95
CA ASP A 74 4.49 -13.22 -5.98
C ASP A 74 3.66 -11.99 -5.59
N ARG A 75 2.82 -11.52 -6.51
CA ARG A 75 2.03 -10.29 -6.33
C ARG A 75 1.01 -10.43 -5.20
N VAL A 76 0.44 -11.62 -4.99
CA VAL A 76 -0.52 -11.83 -3.89
C VAL A 76 0.16 -11.67 -2.53
N LEU A 77 1.38 -12.19 -2.36
CA LEU A 77 2.12 -12.12 -1.10
C LEU A 77 2.55 -10.68 -0.80
N THR A 78 3.08 -9.97 -1.79
CA THR A 78 3.44 -8.56 -1.65
C THR A 78 2.22 -7.68 -1.30
N MET A 79 1.04 -7.96 -1.90
CA MET A 79 -0.22 -7.32 -1.54
C MET A 79 -0.63 -7.62 -0.08
N LEU A 80 -0.40 -8.84 0.41
CA LEU A 80 -0.67 -9.20 1.81
C LEU A 80 0.24 -8.45 2.79
N HIS A 81 1.53 -8.30 2.50
CA HIS A 81 2.41 -7.47 3.35
C HIS A 81 1.96 -6.00 3.40
N HIS A 82 1.44 -5.47 2.30
CA HIS A 82 0.91 -4.10 2.23
C HIS A 82 -0.38 -3.96 3.06
N GLU A 83 -1.41 -4.73 2.72
CA GLU A 83 -2.76 -4.58 3.28
C GLU A 83 -2.88 -5.18 4.69
N ILE A 84 -2.29 -6.35 4.91
CA ILE A 84 -2.39 -7.09 6.18
C ILE A 84 -1.19 -6.78 7.07
N GLY A 85 0.02 -7.11 6.60
CA GLY A 85 1.27 -6.97 7.37
C GLY A 85 1.53 -5.54 7.84
N THR A 86 1.02 -4.55 7.11
CA THR A 86 1.14 -3.13 7.48
C THR A 86 -0.17 -2.57 7.99
N HIS A 87 -1.15 -2.33 7.11
CA HIS A 87 -2.32 -1.53 7.48
C HIS A 87 -3.19 -2.19 8.54
N PHE A 88 -3.48 -3.48 8.38
CA PHE A 88 -4.29 -4.24 9.33
C PHE A 88 -3.57 -4.41 10.67
N CYS A 89 -2.34 -4.91 10.67
CA CYS A 89 -1.57 -5.15 11.90
C CYS A 89 -1.39 -3.86 12.71
N ARG A 90 -0.98 -2.74 12.08
CA ARG A 90 -0.85 -1.45 12.77
C ARG A 90 -2.18 -0.95 13.31
N LYS A 91 -3.29 -1.22 12.62
CA LYS A 91 -4.63 -0.85 13.11
C LYS A 91 -5.06 -1.69 14.32
N VAL A 92 -4.77 -2.98 14.32
CA VAL A 92 -5.05 -3.86 15.46
C VAL A 92 -4.20 -3.43 16.66
N ASN A 93 -2.90 -3.18 16.44
CA ASN A 93 -1.99 -2.73 17.48
C ASN A 93 -2.36 -1.34 18.02
N ASP A 94 -2.82 -0.42 17.15
CA ASP A 94 -3.29 0.91 17.57
C ASP A 94 -4.41 0.83 18.61
N ARG A 95 -5.28 -0.21 18.55
CA ARG A 95 -6.35 -0.42 19.55
C ARG A 95 -5.83 -0.69 20.95
N LYS A 96 -4.60 -1.21 21.07
CA LYS A 96 -3.94 -1.47 22.36
C LYS A 96 -3.31 -0.20 22.95
N GLN A 97 -3.11 0.85 22.15
CA GLN A 97 -2.34 2.04 22.52
C GLN A 97 -3.13 3.02 23.38
N LYS A 98 -2.43 3.78 24.23
CA LYS A 98 -3.06 4.74 25.16
C LYS A 98 -3.77 5.91 24.45
N TRP A 99 -3.36 6.22 23.23
CA TRP A 99 -3.95 7.27 22.39
C TRP A 99 -5.11 6.79 21.52
N HIS A 100 -5.47 5.50 21.58
CA HIS A 100 -6.58 4.98 20.78
C HIS A 100 -7.88 5.72 21.10
N GLY A 101 -8.52 6.28 20.06
CA GLY A 101 -9.72 7.11 20.21
C GLY A 101 -9.50 8.45 20.92
N LYS A 102 -8.24 8.84 21.18
CA LYS A 102 -7.85 10.04 21.93
C LYS A 102 -6.65 10.75 21.28
N LYS A 103 -6.50 10.65 19.96
CA LYS A 103 -5.32 11.19 19.25
C LYS A 103 -5.07 12.66 19.55
N ASP A 104 -6.13 13.48 19.58
CA ASP A 104 -6.04 14.91 19.90
C ASP A 104 -5.49 15.17 21.31
N LYS A 105 -5.85 14.35 22.30
CA LYS A 105 -5.35 14.48 23.69
C LYS A 105 -3.83 14.27 23.77
N TYR A 106 -3.29 13.40 22.93
CA TYR A 106 -1.86 13.09 22.90
C TYR A 106 -1.13 13.83 21.77
N ASP A 107 -1.84 14.70 21.04
CA ASP A 107 -1.33 15.45 19.90
C ASP A 107 -0.66 14.53 18.87
N ILE A 108 -1.27 13.38 18.56
CA ILE A 108 -0.72 12.40 17.61
C ILE A 108 -0.86 12.95 16.19
N ALA A 109 0.25 13.07 15.48
CA ALA A 109 0.25 13.58 14.12
C ALA A 109 -0.42 12.61 13.13
N SER A 110 -0.83 13.14 11.98
CA SER A 110 -1.27 12.30 10.87
C SER A 110 -0.13 11.41 10.41
N CYS A 111 -0.37 10.09 10.38
CA CYS A 111 0.64 9.12 9.98
C CYS A 111 0.46 8.64 8.53
N ILE A 112 -0.36 9.31 7.69
CA ILE A 112 -0.70 8.81 6.34
C ILE A 112 0.57 8.57 5.50
N GLN A 113 1.50 9.52 5.47
CA GLN A 113 2.73 9.37 4.69
C GLN A 113 3.62 8.24 5.24
N THR A 114 3.77 8.15 6.57
CA THR A 114 4.47 7.04 7.23
C THR A 114 3.81 5.70 6.93
N GLU A 115 2.48 5.64 6.96
CA GLU A 115 1.68 4.44 6.80
C GLU A 115 1.81 3.86 5.38
N GLU A 116 1.56 4.67 4.36
CA GLU A 116 1.65 4.24 2.96
C GLU A 116 3.11 3.95 2.57
N GLY A 117 4.05 4.77 3.05
CA GLY A 117 5.48 4.55 2.84
C GLY A 117 5.98 3.24 3.44
N PHE A 118 5.56 2.93 4.66
CA PHE A 118 5.93 1.68 5.33
C PHE A 118 5.29 0.47 4.62
N ALA A 119 4.06 0.62 4.14
CA ALA A 119 3.38 -0.42 3.37
C ALA A 119 4.08 -0.70 2.03
N VAL A 120 4.64 0.32 1.37
CA VAL A 120 5.50 0.14 0.18
C VAL A 120 6.78 -0.61 0.52
N ILE A 121 7.42 -0.31 1.64
CA ILE A 121 8.65 -1.02 2.04
C ILE A 121 8.36 -2.49 2.35
N ASN A 122 7.33 -2.76 3.16
CA ASN A 122 6.93 -4.12 3.51
C ASN A 122 6.48 -4.92 2.28
N GLN A 123 5.87 -4.28 1.28
CA GLN A 123 5.53 -4.92 0.01
C GLN A 123 6.75 -5.56 -0.67
N TYR A 124 7.97 -5.04 -0.47
CA TYR A 124 9.18 -5.51 -1.16
C TYR A 124 10.28 -6.04 -0.21
N SER A 125 9.98 -6.23 1.08
CA SER A 125 10.98 -6.69 2.05
C SER A 125 11.53 -8.07 1.69
N GLU A 126 10.66 -9.03 1.37
CA GLU A 126 11.09 -10.38 0.97
C GLU A 126 11.79 -10.41 -0.40
N TYR A 127 11.33 -9.56 -1.33
CA TYR A 127 11.98 -9.38 -2.63
C TYR A 127 13.43 -8.91 -2.47
N SER A 128 13.69 -8.03 -1.50
CA SER A 128 15.03 -7.50 -1.26
C SER A 128 16.02 -8.57 -0.75
N LEU A 129 15.51 -9.67 -0.20
CA LEU A 129 16.30 -10.80 0.29
C LEU A 129 16.40 -11.94 -0.73
N SER A 130 15.59 -11.90 -1.79
CA SER A 130 15.50 -12.97 -2.79
C SER A 130 16.51 -12.77 -3.92
N PRO A 131 17.45 -13.71 -4.15
CA PRO A 131 18.41 -13.62 -5.25
C PRO A 131 17.73 -13.43 -6.60
N GLY A 132 18.24 -12.51 -7.42
CA GLY A 132 17.71 -12.23 -8.75
C GLY A 132 16.46 -11.35 -8.81
N LYS A 133 15.74 -11.14 -7.69
CA LYS A 133 14.62 -10.20 -7.62
C LYS A 133 15.13 -8.76 -7.41
N LYS A 134 14.37 -7.80 -7.93
CA LYS A 134 14.64 -6.38 -7.76
C LYS A 134 13.47 -5.72 -7.04
N ALA A 135 13.74 -5.17 -5.86
CA ALA A 135 12.77 -4.45 -5.03
C ALA A 135 12.50 -3.02 -5.58
N TYR A 136 12.14 -2.90 -6.85
CA TYR A 136 11.84 -1.60 -7.44
C TYR A 136 10.49 -1.08 -6.96
N PHE A 137 10.47 0.14 -6.42
CA PHE A 137 9.24 0.87 -6.10
C PHE A 137 8.55 1.42 -7.35
N TYR A 138 8.54 0.67 -8.45
CA TYR A 138 8.14 1.11 -9.78
C TYR A 138 6.74 1.75 -9.78
N LYS A 139 5.74 1.09 -9.18
CA LYS A 139 4.38 1.62 -9.08
C LYS A 139 4.29 2.90 -8.25
N ALA A 140 5.00 2.99 -7.12
CA ALA A 140 5.00 4.19 -6.28
C ALA A 140 5.72 5.36 -6.96
N ALA A 141 6.84 5.09 -7.64
CA ALA A 141 7.56 6.04 -8.47
C ALA A 141 6.68 6.58 -9.61
N LEU A 142 5.95 5.70 -10.29
CA LEU A 142 5.08 6.07 -11.39
C LEU A 142 3.87 6.89 -10.94
N ASN A 143 3.28 6.55 -9.79
CA ASN A 143 2.24 7.38 -9.15
C ASN A 143 2.76 8.77 -8.82
N TYR A 144 3.95 8.87 -8.23
CA TYR A 144 4.58 10.15 -7.89
C TYR A 144 4.86 10.98 -9.15
N TYR A 145 5.46 10.36 -10.17
CA TYR A 145 5.74 11.01 -11.45
C TYR A 145 4.46 11.51 -12.13
N SER A 146 3.43 10.67 -12.20
CA SER A 146 2.13 11.01 -12.80
C SER A 146 1.49 12.20 -12.09
N ALA A 147 1.57 12.24 -10.76
CA ALA A 147 1.08 13.36 -9.94
C ALA A 147 1.83 14.67 -10.27
N CYS A 148 3.17 14.63 -10.34
CA CYS A 148 3.97 15.79 -10.73
C CYS A 148 3.60 16.30 -12.14
N LYS A 149 3.52 15.39 -13.12
CA LYS A 149 3.21 15.75 -14.52
C LYS A 149 1.79 16.24 -14.72
N ALA A 150 0.83 15.76 -13.93
CA ALA A 150 -0.54 16.26 -14.00
C ALA A 150 -0.65 17.75 -13.68
N GLY A 151 0.31 18.34 -12.94
CA GLY A 151 0.37 19.77 -12.69
C GLY A 151 0.68 20.63 -13.92
N SER A 152 1.09 20.04 -15.05
CA SER A 152 1.42 20.77 -16.28
C SER A 152 0.80 20.19 -17.55
N LEU A 153 0.40 18.90 -17.56
CA LEU A 153 -0.13 18.22 -18.74
C LEU A 153 -1.66 18.14 -18.70
N SER A 154 -2.32 18.09 -19.86
CA SER A 154 -3.73 17.69 -19.96
C SER A 154 -3.91 16.19 -19.67
N PHE A 155 -5.14 15.69 -19.63
CA PHE A 155 -5.38 14.24 -19.54
C PHE A 155 -4.77 13.49 -20.73
N ALA A 156 -5.00 13.97 -21.94
CA ALA A 156 -4.52 13.31 -23.16
C ALA A 156 -2.99 13.33 -23.24
N ASP A 157 -2.37 14.45 -22.88
CA ASP A 157 -0.91 14.58 -22.88
C ASP A 157 -0.28 13.71 -21.80
N LEU A 158 -0.86 13.63 -20.60
CA LEU A 158 -0.39 12.73 -19.56
C LEU A 158 -0.52 11.26 -19.98
N PHE A 159 -1.65 10.88 -20.59
CA PHE A 159 -1.84 9.53 -21.12
C PHE A 159 -0.76 9.19 -22.15
N LYS A 160 -0.43 10.11 -23.06
CA LYS A 160 0.65 9.91 -24.04
C LYS A 160 2.03 9.87 -23.38
N ASP A 161 2.31 10.77 -22.44
CA ASP A 161 3.59 10.85 -21.72
C ASP A 161 3.90 9.56 -20.95
N LEU A 162 2.89 8.92 -20.36
CA LEU A 162 3.05 7.66 -19.63
C LEU A 162 3.32 6.43 -20.52
N GLU A 163 3.22 6.54 -21.85
CA GLU A 163 3.50 5.44 -22.79
C GLU A 163 4.92 4.91 -22.68
N GLN A 164 5.88 5.79 -22.40
CA GLN A 164 7.29 5.41 -22.23
C GLN A 164 7.52 4.49 -21.03
N TYR A 165 6.56 4.43 -20.11
CA TYR A 165 6.63 3.60 -18.90
C TYR A 165 5.62 2.45 -18.96
N ILE A 166 4.40 2.67 -19.44
CA ILE A 166 3.29 1.70 -19.43
C ILE A 166 2.91 1.32 -20.86
N ASP A 167 3.29 0.11 -21.28
CA ASP A 167 3.00 -0.38 -22.63
C ASP A 167 1.50 -0.69 -22.83
N ASP A 168 0.81 -1.18 -21.79
CA ASP A 168 -0.62 -1.47 -21.86
C ASP A 168 -1.50 -0.21 -21.75
N PRO A 169 -2.34 0.09 -22.76
CA PRO A 169 -3.16 1.30 -22.77
C PRO A 169 -4.23 1.31 -21.68
N ASN A 170 -4.75 0.16 -21.25
CA ASN A 170 -5.75 0.11 -20.18
C ASN A 170 -5.13 0.48 -18.84
N ARG A 171 -3.98 -0.08 -18.48
CA ARG A 171 -3.24 0.31 -17.26
C ARG A 171 -2.87 1.78 -17.31
N ARG A 172 -2.40 2.27 -18.46
CA ARG A 172 -2.05 3.68 -18.67
C ARG A 172 -3.24 4.62 -18.45
N TRP A 173 -4.42 4.23 -18.95
CA TRP A 173 -5.67 4.94 -18.70
C TRP A 173 -5.99 4.99 -17.21
N HIS A 174 -5.86 3.88 -16.48
CA HIS A 174 -6.11 3.84 -15.04
C HIS A 174 -5.15 4.75 -14.25
N PHE A 175 -3.86 4.78 -14.60
CA PHE A 175 -2.90 5.72 -13.98
C PHE A 175 -3.28 7.18 -14.25
N THR A 176 -3.59 7.51 -15.51
CA THR A 176 -4.00 8.86 -15.91
C THR A 176 -5.28 9.28 -15.18
N LEU A 177 -6.31 8.44 -15.21
CA LEU A 177 -7.58 8.66 -14.53
C LEU A 177 -7.42 8.82 -13.02
N ARG A 178 -6.54 8.03 -12.39
CA ARG A 178 -6.31 8.09 -10.95
C ARG A 178 -5.89 9.48 -10.48
N VAL A 179 -5.04 10.15 -11.27
CA VAL A 179 -4.54 11.49 -10.98
C VAL A 179 -5.45 12.59 -11.53
N LYS A 180 -6.07 12.40 -12.70
CA LYS A 180 -6.86 13.44 -13.38
C LYS A 180 -8.36 13.43 -13.06
N ARG A 181 -8.88 12.40 -12.38
CA ARG A 181 -10.32 12.34 -12.04
C ARG A 181 -10.76 13.54 -11.19
N GLY A 182 -11.99 13.99 -11.45
CA GLY A 182 -12.61 15.09 -10.72
C GLY A 182 -12.34 16.48 -11.29
N LEU A 183 -11.51 16.60 -12.34
CA LEU A 183 -11.40 17.84 -13.10
C LEU A 183 -12.65 18.08 -13.94
N THR A 184 -13.14 19.33 -13.96
CA THR A 184 -14.26 19.75 -14.81
C THR A 184 -13.86 19.81 -16.28
N ASP A 185 -12.68 20.36 -16.57
CA ASP A 185 -12.08 20.39 -17.90
C ASP A 185 -10.77 19.59 -17.88
N THR A 186 -10.74 18.48 -18.60
CA THR A 186 -9.58 17.57 -18.67
C THR A 186 -8.49 18.05 -19.63
N ALA A 187 -8.73 19.11 -20.41
CA ALA A 187 -7.71 19.80 -21.18
C ALA A 187 -6.78 20.63 -20.28
N GLN A 188 -7.23 20.99 -19.06
CA GLN A 188 -6.44 21.79 -18.13
C GLN A 188 -5.43 20.96 -17.32
N ALA A 189 -4.39 21.66 -16.89
CA ALA A 189 -3.48 21.17 -15.86
C ALA A 189 -4.18 21.04 -14.49
N GLY A 190 -3.61 20.24 -13.61
CA GLY A 190 -4.14 19.94 -12.27
C GLY A 190 -4.41 18.45 -12.06
N GLY A 191 -4.57 18.03 -10.81
CA GLY A 191 -4.88 16.64 -10.48
C GLY A 191 -4.90 16.36 -8.99
N LEU A 192 -5.10 15.09 -8.65
CA LEU A 192 -5.04 14.56 -7.29
C LEU A 192 -3.61 14.12 -6.99
N TYR A 193 -2.97 14.83 -6.06
CA TYR A 193 -1.56 14.61 -5.68
C TYR A 193 -1.38 13.59 -4.54
N LYS A 194 -2.49 13.03 -4.04
CA LYS A 194 -2.50 12.21 -2.82
C LYS A 194 -1.62 10.95 -2.86
N ASP A 195 -1.32 10.43 -4.05
CA ASP A 195 -0.53 9.19 -4.20
C ASP A 195 0.99 9.45 -4.19
N GLN A 196 1.43 10.71 -4.03
CA GLN A 196 2.85 11.00 -3.81
C GLN A 196 3.36 10.47 -2.47
N VAL A 197 2.47 10.39 -1.47
CA VAL A 197 2.80 9.95 -0.10
C VAL A 197 3.42 8.55 -0.03
N TYR A 198 3.12 7.67 -1.00
CA TYR A 198 3.65 6.32 -1.08
C TYR A 198 5.17 6.33 -1.26
N LEU A 199 5.66 7.04 -2.28
CA LEU A 199 7.10 7.10 -2.55
C LEU A 199 7.82 7.99 -1.54
N GLU A 200 7.25 9.15 -1.22
CA GLU A 200 7.85 10.08 -0.26
C GLU A 200 8.01 9.43 1.13
N GLY A 201 6.97 8.74 1.60
CA GLY A 201 7.01 8.03 2.87
C GLY A 201 8.06 6.92 2.87
N ALA A 202 8.10 6.12 1.81
CA ALA A 202 9.09 5.05 1.68
C ALA A 202 10.52 5.63 1.66
N TYR A 203 10.74 6.72 0.93
CA TYR A 203 12.03 7.42 0.90
C TYR A 203 12.43 7.95 2.29
N LYS A 204 11.52 8.62 3.02
CA LYS A 204 11.78 9.13 4.37
C LYS A 204 12.16 8.01 5.34
N ILE A 205 11.41 6.91 5.35
CA ILE A 205 11.70 5.76 6.20
C ILE A 205 13.06 5.14 5.83
N LEU A 206 13.32 4.92 4.54
CA LEU A 206 14.59 4.34 4.11
C LEU A 206 15.78 5.24 4.43
N LYS A 207 15.62 6.56 4.31
CA LYS A 207 16.65 7.54 4.67
C LYS A 207 17.05 7.42 6.14
N GLU A 208 16.07 7.30 7.03
CA GLU A 208 16.28 7.21 8.49
C GLU A 208 16.30 5.77 9.04
N ARG A 209 16.35 4.75 8.18
CA ARG A 209 16.16 3.33 8.56
C ARG A 209 17.08 2.81 9.68
N LYS A 210 18.24 3.43 9.89
CA LYS A 210 19.18 3.05 10.97
C LYS A 210 18.81 3.65 12.32
N ASN A 211 17.95 4.67 12.33
CA ASN A 211 17.56 5.46 13.50
C ASN A 211 16.11 5.18 13.94
N ILE A 212 15.33 4.45 13.12
CA ILE A 212 13.92 4.15 13.41
C ILE A 212 13.78 2.93 14.32
N ASN A 213 13.01 3.09 15.40
CA ASN A 213 12.52 1.96 16.18
C ASN A 213 11.32 1.30 15.46
N PHE A 214 11.59 0.26 14.65
CA PHE A 214 10.54 -0.44 13.90
C PHE A 214 9.52 -1.18 14.78
N HIS A 215 9.91 -1.64 15.97
CA HIS A 215 8.97 -2.24 16.94
C HIS A 215 7.96 -1.20 17.43
N ALA A 216 8.41 0.01 17.73
CA ALA A 216 7.51 1.11 18.06
C ALA A 216 6.65 1.53 16.87
N LEU A 217 7.23 1.55 15.66
CA LEU A 217 6.50 1.87 14.45
C LEU A 217 5.34 0.89 14.23
N ILE A 218 5.56 -0.43 14.26
CA ILE A 218 4.49 -1.43 14.06
C ILE A 218 3.43 -1.45 15.17
N SER A 219 3.73 -0.88 16.34
CA SER A 219 2.85 -0.91 17.52
C SER A 219 1.58 -0.06 17.38
N GLY A 220 1.44 0.79 16.36
CA GLY A 220 0.19 1.52 16.16
C GLY A 220 0.21 2.48 14.97
N LYS A 221 -0.85 3.29 14.85
CA LYS A 221 -0.97 4.34 13.82
C LYS A 221 -0.25 5.61 14.29
N ILE A 222 1.08 5.51 14.35
CA ILE A 222 2.03 6.56 14.75
C ILE A 222 2.88 7.01 13.54
N SER A 223 3.18 8.31 13.44
CA SER A 223 4.02 8.89 12.38
C SER A 223 5.51 8.68 12.68
N LEU A 224 6.39 8.98 11.72
CA LEU A 224 7.85 8.97 11.98
C LEU A 224 8.23 10.07 12.97
N GLU A 225 7.64 11.25 12.78
CA GLU A 225 7.87 12.44 13.60
C GLU A 225 7.47 12.19 15.06
N ASP A 226 6.41 11.39 15.28
CA ASP A 226 5.96 11.01 16.61
C ASP A 226 6.90 10.00 17.31
N LEU A 227 7.67 9.21 16.57
CA LEU A 227 8.65 8.29 17.16
C LEU A 227 9.81 9.02 17.82
N ASP A 228 10.12 10.24 17.37
CA ASP A 228 11.16 11.08 17.95
C ASP A 228 10.71 11.74 19.27
N ARG A 229 9.44 11.62 19.66
CA ARG A 229 8.88 12.24 20.87
C ARG A 229 9.07 11.34 22.08
N PRO A 230 9.95 11.68 23.04
CA PRO A 230 10.31 10.76 24.15
C PRO A 230 9.13 10.38 25.04
N PHE A 231 8.16 11.28 25.22
CA PHE A 231 6.96 10.99 25.99
C PHE A 231 6.10 9.89 25.33
N LEU A 232 5.94 9.94 24.00
CA LEU A 232 5.18 8.92 23.27
C LEU A 232 5.86 7.57 23.40
N MET A 233 7.18 7.52 23.22
CA MET A 233 7.98 6.29 23.35
C MET A 233 7.85 5.61 24.72
N LYS A 234 7.62 6.38 25.80
CA LYS A 234 7.38 5.84 27.15
C LYS A 234 5.99 5.24 27.34
N ILE A 235 5.03 5.54 26.46
CA ILE A 235 3.64 5.09 26.60
C ILE A 235 3.21 4.09 25.53
N ILE A 236 4.04 3.85 24.52
CA ILE A 236 3.81 2.78 23.52
C ILE A 236 3.79 1.44 24.23
N ARG A 237 2.78 0.63 23.90
CA ARG A 237 2.73 -0.77 24.29
C ARG A 237 3.22 -1.61 23.11
N CYS A 238 4.39 -2.24 23.28
CA CYS A 238 4.99 -3.10 22.27
C CYS A 238 4.69 -4.58 22.48
N ASP A 239 3.84 -4.93 23.46
CA ASP A 239 3.57 -6.33 23.82
C ASP A 239 3.01 -7.08 22.61
N HIS A 240 3.86 -7.98 22.09
CA HIS A 240 3.63 -8.85 20.94
C HIS A 240 2.56 -9.89 21.29
#